data_AF-A0A3B8L3G0-F1
#
_entry.id   AF-A0A3B8L3G0-F1
#
_cell.length_a   1.000
_cell.length_b   1.000
_cell.length_c   1.000
_cell.angle_alpha   90.00
_cell.angle_beta   90.00
_cell.angle_gamma   90.00
#
_symmetry.space_group_name_H-M   'P 1'
#
loop_
_entity.id
_entity.type
_entity.pdbx_description
1 polymer ?
#
loop_
_entity_poly.entity_id
_entity_poly.type
_entity_poly.pdbx_seq_one_letter_code
_entity_poly.pdbx_strand_id
1 'polypeptide(L)' 'LSKYRKVNPWIPWELHASPHDLDGYADDPFPVVDTELGKLGVAICYDWLFPETIRQLAFQGAEVLIRVSAYMDPWG' A
#
# COMPACT_ATOMS: atom_id res chain seq x y z
N LEU A 1 -8.60 -1.35 -12.35
CA LEU A 1 -7.28 -0.91 -12.89
C LEU A 1 -6.15 -1.73 -12.29
N SER A 2 -6.07 -1.88 -10.96
CA SER A 2 -5.19 -2.85 -10.29
C SER A 2 -5.74 -3.23 -8.90
N LYS A 3 -5.07 -4.12 -8.16
CA LYS A 3 -5.41 -4.55 -6.81
C LYS A 3 -4.20 -4.38 -5.88
N TYR A 4 -4.37 -3.60 -4.83
CA TYR A 4 -3.37 -3.47 -3.76
C TYR A 4 -3.83 -4.24 -2.53
N ARG A 5 -2.93 -5.01 -1.92
CA ARG A 5 -3.11 -5.62 -0.60
C ARG A 5 -2.09 -5.01 0.35
N LYS A 6 -2.57 -4.57 1.52
CA LYS A 6 -1.76 -3.91 2.56
C LYS A 6 -0.49 -4.72 2.84
N VAL A 7 0.67 -4.09 2.68
CA VAL A 7 1.98 -4.78 2.79
C VAL A 7 2.40 -4.89 4.25
N ASN A 8 2.08 -3.89 5.06
CA ASN A 8 2.40 -3.83 6.48
C ASN A 8 1.09 -3.80 7.28
N PRO A 9 0.46 -4.95 7.58
CA PRO A 9 -0.65 -5.01 8.53
C PRO A 9 -0.23 -4.42 9.89
N TRP A 10 -1.16 -3.72 10.55
CA TRP A 10 -0.91 -3.17 11.88
C TRP A 10 -1.06 -4.25 12.95
N ILE A 11 -0.04 -5.09 13.08
CA ILE A 11 0.02 -6.20 14.04
C ILE A 11 0.24 -5.62 15.46
N PRO A 12 -0.44 -6.13 16.51
CA PRO A 12 -1.30 -7.33 16.55
C PRO A 12 -2.79 -7.09 16.26
N TRP A 13 -3.19 -5.87 15.90
CA TRP A 13 -4.60 -5.48 15.83
C TRP A 13 -5.28 -5.88 14.53
N GLU A 14 -4.54 -5.88 13.43
CA GLU A 14 -5.01 -6.33 12.12
C GLU A 14 -4.58 -7.78 11.86
N LEU A 15 -5.56 -8.65 11.60
CA LEU A 15 -5.35 -10.08 11.34
C LEU A 15 -5.39 -10.44 9.84
N HIS A 16 -5.35 -9.43 8.96
CA HIS A 16 -5.39 -9.62 7.52
C HIS A 16 -4.01 -10.06 7.00
N ALA A 17 -3.98 -10.98 6.05
CA ALA A 17 -2.76 -11.43 5.40
C ALA A 17 -2.17 -10.34 4.47
N SER A 18 -0.87 -10.12 4.61
CA SER A 18 -0.05 -9.37 3.66
C SER A 18 0.27 -10.25 2.43
N PRO A 19 0.61 -9.67 1.27
CA PRO A 19 1.17 -10.42 0.14
C PRO A 19 2.25 -11.44 0.52
N HIS A 20 3.14 -11.12 1.46
CA HIS A 20 4.24 -12.01 1.86
C HIS A 20 3.81 -13.21 2.72
N ASP A 21 2.58 -13.19 3.26
CA ASP A 21 2.02 -14.31 4.02
C ASP A 21 1.37 -15.37 3.12
N LEU A 22 1.21 -15.06 1.82
CA LEU A 22 0.50 -15.91 0.86
C LEU A 22 1.49 -16.64 -0.04
N ASP A 23 1.49 -17.97 0.01
CA ASP A 23 2.29 -18.78 -0.89
C ASP A 23 1.88 -18.56 -2.36
N GLY A 24 2.87 -18.37 -3.23
CA GLY A 24 2.63 -18.12 -4.65
C GLY A 24 1.88 -16.82 -4.98
N TYR A 25 1.99 -15.76 -4.16
CA TYR A 25 1.37 -14.47 -4.48
C TYR A 25 1.84 -13.95 -5.85
N ALA A 26 0.92 -13.89 -6.81
CA ALA A 26 1.23 -13.67 -8.22
C ALA A 26 1.09 -12.20 -8.69
N ASP A 27 0.39 -11.37 -7.92
CA ASP A 27 0.16 -9.96 -8.25
C ASP A 27 1.37 -9.12 -7.79
N ASP A 28 1.64 -7.99 -8.45
CA ASP A 28 2.63 -7.01 -7.97
C ASP A 28 2.18 -6.44 -6.61
N PRO A 29 3.00 -6.48 -5.54
CA PRO A 29 2.66 -5.89 -4.24
C PRO A 29 2.55 -4.36 -4.25
N PHE A 30 3.17 -3.66 -5.21
CA PHE A 30 3.23 -2.19 -5.24
C PHE A 30 2.72 -1.60 -6.58
N PRO A 31 1.54 -2.02 -7.09
CA PRO A 31 1.14 -1.65 -8.43
C PRO A 31 0.83 -0.17 -8.58
N VAL A 32 1.23 0.39 -9.72
CA VAL A 32 0.89 1.75 -10.16
C VAL A 32 0.00 1.68 -11.40
N VAL A 33 -1.04 2.51 -11.47
CA VAL A 33 -1.99 2.54 -12.59
C VAL A 33 -1.95 3.87 -13.34
N ASP A 34 -1.93 3.82 -14.67
CA ASP A 34 -2.05 5.02 -15.51
C ASP A 34 -3.51 5.51 -15.56
N THR A 35 -3.70 6.81 -15.34
CA THR A 35 -5.02 7.47 -15.41
C THR A 35 -4.89 8.87 -16.02
N GLU A 36 -6.02 9.50 -16.34
CA GLU A 36 -6.06 10.90 -16.80
C GLU A 36 -5.56 11.90 -15.73
N LEU A 37 -5.51 11.50 -14.45
CA LEU A 37 -4.98 12.29 -13.34
C LEU A 37 -3.46 12.07 -13.13
N GLY A 38 -2.84 11.22 -13.95
CA GLY A 38 -1.46 10.75 -13.77
C GLY A 38 -1.39 9.30 -13.28
N LYS A 39 -0.18 8.86 -12.96
CA LYS A 39 0.14 7.53 -12.41
C LYS A 39 -0.21 7.45 -10.94
N LEU A 40 -1.23 6.65 -10.60
CA LEU A 40 -1.74 6.52 -9.23
C LEU A 40 -1.13 5.31 -8.52
N GLY A 41 -0.58 5.53 -7.32
CA GLY A 41 -0.21 4.49 -6.37
C GLY A 41 -1.04 4.59 -5.09
N VAL A 42 -1.23 3.49 -4.37
CA VAL A 42 -2.00 3.45 -3.11
C VAL A 42 -1.23 2.73 -2.01
N ALA A 43 -1.32 3.23 -0.79
CA ALA A 43 -0.79 2.60 0.42
C ALA A 43 -1.78 2.76 1.57
N ILE A 44 -1.91 1.75 2.43
CA ILE A 44 -3.00 1.69 3.43
C ILE A 44 -2.44 1.90 4.83
N CYS A 45 -2.90 2.97 5.49
CA CYS A 45 -2.74 3.22 6.93
C CYS A 45 -1.29 3.06 7.41
N TYR A 46 -0.96 1.91 8.00
CA TYR A 46 0.32 1.58 8.62
C TYR A 46 1.47 1.48 7.62
N ASP A 47 1.19 1.22 6.33
CA ASP A 47 2.19 1.23 5.25
C ASP A 47 2.99 2.55 5.19
N TRP A 48 2.38 3.66 5.60
CA TRP A 48 3.00 4.99 5.57
C TRP A 48 4.10 5.19 6.60
N LEU A 49 4.19 4.34 7.62
CA LEU A 49 5.29 4.40 8.59
C LEU A 49 6.56 3.72 8.07
N PHE A 50 6.47 2.98 6.96
CA PHE A 50 7.58 2.30 6.31
C PHE A 50 7.92 3.04 5.02
N PRO A 51 8.94 3.92 5.01
CA PRO A 51 9.28 4.73 3.85
C PRO A 51 9.59 3.89 2.61
N GLU A 52 9.98 2.63 2.78
CA GLU A 52 10.19 1.65 1.72
C GLU A 52 8.95 1.47 0.85
N THR A 53 7.76 1.33 1.45
CA THR A 53 6.50 1.14 0.71
C THR A 53 6.24 2.31 -0.24
N ILE A 54 6.35 3.53 0.28
CA ILE A 54 6.13 4.74 -0.49
C ILE A 54 7.24 4.96 -1.52
N ARG A 55 8.49 4.63 -1.16
CA ARG A 55 9.62 4.71 -2.08
C ARG A 55 9.47 3.75 -3.25
N GLN A 56 8.99 2.51 -3.03
CA GLN A 56 8.79 1.56 -4.13
C GLN A 56 7.68 2.03 -5.08
N LEU A 57 6.57 2.52 -4.57
CA LEU A 57 5.49 3.09 -5.40
C LEU A 57 6.01 4.28 -6.25
N ALA A 58 6.79 5.18 -5.65
CA ALA A 58 7.42 6.28 -6.37
C ALA A 58 8.45 5.78 -7.42
N PHE A 59 9.23 4.74 -7.10
CA PHE A 59 10.19 4.15 -8.02
C PHE A 59 9.52 3.46 -9.23
N GLN A 60 8.31 2.91 -9.04
CA GLN A 60 7.46 2.43 -10.13
C GLN A 60 6.78 3.56 -10.93
N GLY A 61 7.01 4.82 -10.57
CA GLY A 61 6.53 5.97 -11.30
C GLY A 61 5.19 6.53 -10.80
N ALA A 62 4.76 6.21 -9.57
CA ALA A 62 3.60 6.89 -9.00
C ALA A 62 3.83 8.40 -8.91
N GLU A 63 2.94 9.18 -9.52
CA GLU A 63 2.92 10.64 -9.50
C GLU A 63 1.98 11.17 -8.42
N VAL A 64 0.93 10.40 -8.11
CA VAL A 64 -0.03 10.68 -7.05
C VAL A 64 -0.13 9.47 -6.13
N LEU A 65 0.10 9.69 -4.83
CA LEU A 65 0.01 8.65 -3.81
C LEU A 65 -1.25 8.83 -2.97
N ILE A 66 -2.08 7.79 -2.95
CA ILE A 66 -3.34 7.76 -2.21
C ILE A 66 -3.11 7.08 -0.88
N ARG A 67 -3.33 7.82 0.21
CA ARG A 67 -3.35 7.28 1.57
C ARG A 67 -4.79 6.92 1.96
N VAL A 68 -5.11 5.64 2.03
CA VAL A 68 -6.36 5.18 2.65
C VAL A 68 -6.07 4.89 4.12
N SER A 69 -6.71 5.59 5.04
CA SER A 69 -6.38 5.48 6.46
C SER A 69 -7.60 5.56 7.37
N ALA A 70 -7.56 4.79 8.45
CA ALA A 70 -8.46 4.87 9.59
C ALA A 70 -7.59 4.80 10.86
N TYR A 71 -6.79 5.84 11.09
CA TYR A 71 -6.00 5.91 12.32
C TYR A 71 -6.94 6.09 13.51
N MET A 72 -6.68 5.34 14.58
CA MET A 72 -7.43 5.46 15.83
C MET A 72 -6.65 6.35 16.79
N ASP A 73 -7.35 7.17 17.56
CA ASP A 73 -6.75 7.94 18.65
C ASP A 73 -5.96 7.00 19.59
N PRO A 74 -4.77 7.40 20.08
CA PRO A 74 -4.11 8.71 19.95
C PRO A 74 -3.16 8.86 18.74
N TRP A 75 -3.24 7.95 17.76
CA TRP A 75 -2.26 7.86 16.67
C TRP A 75 -2.69 8.56 15.37
N GLY A 76 -3.89 9.14 15.36
CA GLY A 76 -4.52 9.83 14.23
C GLY A 76 -4.36 11.34 14.24
#